data_AF-A0A7C3AWD3-F1
#
_entry.id   AF-A0A7C3AWD3-F1
#
_cell.length_a   1.000
_cell.length_b   1.000
_cell.length_c   1.000
_cell.angle_alpha   90.00
_cell.angle_beta   90.00
_cell.angle_gamma   90.00
#
_symmetry.space_group_name_H-M   'P 1'
#
loop_
_entity.id
_entity.type
_entity.pdbx_description
1 polymer ?
#
loop_
_entity_poly.entity_id
_entity_poly.type
_entity_poly.pdbx_seq_one_letter_code
_entity_poly.pdbx_strand_id
1 'polypeptide(L)'
;MSEQFQRQIYLLSPRQLSPETIAVTFAKTSRSPLTFREIADELTDEKSAEFHEKWVVGYGHASVAEHAVLHIALENISRLATECIESNRLASYTEKSTRYQMWAPGGYHLPREVVGGSREPIYRKCCDRLFQAYHDSLEPVGRLIRKRLPRKEGESDSAWENRTRSKYVDACRFLLPAAALANVGMTINARALEHAIRKMLSHPLAEVREIGQTIKEVAQTEVPTLVKYADQVPYLTATREDLTAYAAKLGLDRSNGSLRLIDYDPEAESRVMAAALYAHGTCSFEQALAHVRLLEEGARLDLAKTILERLDRFDIPVRELEHATYTFEALIDQGAYLELKRHRMMTQTPQRLTAKEGYAVPKLITEAGFETSYREAMNAAVEAYHELAGWNPHVAAYLVPNAFNRRVLMTLNLREVYHLCELRSQPNAHFSMRRLALLMAELVQQVHPMLAAFMRLPEMTNWREIEEEHFTQV
;
A
#
# COMPACT_ATOMS: atom_id res chain seq x y z
N MET A 1 -9.13 -47.82 -12.45
CA MET A 1 -7.78 -47.26 -12.20
C MET A 1 -7.13 -48.11 -11.13
N SER A 2 -5.85 -48.49 -11.27
CA SER A 2 -5.14 -49.12 -10.15
C SER A 2 -5.09 -48.16 -8.96
N GLU A 3 -5.01 -48.70 -7.74
CA GLU A 3 -4.87 -47.89 -6.52
C GLU A 3 -3.70 -46.90 -6.61
N GLN A 4 -2.64 -47.26 -7.35
CA GLN A 4 -1.46 -46.43 -7.61
C GLN A 4 -1.78 -45.10 -8.32
N PHE A 5 -2.81 -45.05 -9.18
CA PHE A 5 -3.18 -43.84 -9.92
C PHE A 5 -4.39 -43.11 -9.32
N GLN A 6 -4.87 -43.52 -8.15
CA GLN A 6 -5.97 -42.83 -7.49
C GLN A 6 -5.55 -41.41 -7.13
N ARG A 7 -6.38 -40.42 -7.48
CA ARG A 7 -6.13 -39.01 -7.16
C ARG A 7 -6.01 -38.84 -5.64
N GLN A 8 -4.91 -38.25 -5.19
CA GLN A 8 -4.71 -37.86 -3.81
C GLN A 8 -4.54 -36.34 -3.71
N ILE A 9 -5.29 -35.72 -2.80
CA ILE A 9 -5.19 -34.28 -2.50
C ILE A 9 -5.12 -34.18 -0.98
N TYR A 10 -4.01 -33.64 -0.46
CA TYR A 10 -3.76 -33.51 0.97
C TYR A 10 -2.81 -32.34 1.25
N LEU A 11 -2.74 -31.93 2.51
CA LEU A 11 -1.83 -30.90 2.99
C LEU A 11 -0.57 -31.54 3.59
N LEU A 12 0.58 -30.91 3.36
CA LEU A 12 1.74 -31.05 4.24
C LEU A 12 1.59 -30.03 5.37
N SER A 13 1.54 -30.50 6.61
CA SER A 13 1.21 -29.64 7.75
C SER A 13 2.46 -28.92 8.27
N PRO A 14 2.47 -27.58 8.36
CA PRO A 14 3.57 -26.84 8.99
C PRO A 14 3.64 -27.05 10.51
N ARG A 15 2.70 -27.79 11.12
CA ARG A 15 2.78 -28.25 12.51
C ARG A 15 3.67 -29.49 12.67
N GLN A 16 4.00 -30.16 11.58
CA GLN A 16 4.73 -31.43 11.56
C GLN A 16 6.07 -31.31 10.82
N LEU A 17 6.12 -30.45 9.80
CA LEU A 17 7.30 -30.25 8.96
C LEU A 17 7.71 -28.78 9.02
N SER A 18 9.02 -28.53 9.08
CA SER A 18 9.57 -27.18 8.98
C SER A 18 9.25 -26.56 7.60
N PRO A 19 9.18 -25.22 7.50
CA PRO A 19 8.96 -24.54 6.22
C PRO A 19 9.99 -24.93 5.16
N GLU A 20 11.27 -25.09 5.54
CA GLU A 20 12.32 -25.54 4.63
C GLU A 20 12.10 -26.98 4.14
N THR A 21 11.67 -27.90 5.02
CA THR A 21 11.38 -29.29 4.65
C THR A 21 10.19 -29.39 3.70
N ILE A 22 9.12 -28.60 3.91
CA ILE A 22 8.01 -28.51 2.96
C ILE A 22 8.51 -28.02 1.59
N ALA A 23 9.33 -26.97 1.58
CA ALA A 23 9.90 -26.44 0.33
C ALA A 23 10.76 -27.47 -0.42
N VAL A 24 11.64 -28.21 0.28
CA VAL A 24 12.47 -29.26 -0.35
C VAL A 24 11.63 -30.44 -0.82
N THR A 25 10.59 -30.81 -0.08
CA THR A 25 9.65 -31.88 -0.46
C THR A 25 9.03 -31.58 -1.82
N PHE A 26 8.54 -30.35 -2.02
CA PHE A 26 7.98 -29.93 -3.31
C PHE A 26 9.05 -29.81 -4.40
N ALA A 27 10.25 -29.33 -4.09
CA ALA A 27 11.33 -29.23 -5.09
C ALA A 27 11.76 -30.60 -5.63
N LYS A 28 11.88 -31.60 -4.75
CA LYS A 28 12.34 -32.96 -5.09
C LYS A 28 11.43 -33.71 -6.05
N THR A 29 10.14 -33.36 -6.16
CA THR A 29 9.19 -34.06 -7.07
C THR A 29 9.61 -33.99 -8.54
N SER A 30 10.33 -32.93 -8.93
CA SER A 30 10.84 -32.80 -10.30
C SER A 30 11.94 -33.83 -10.64
N ARG A 31 12.46 -34.56 -9.64
CA ARG A 31 13.63 -35.44 -9.74
C ARG A 31 13.47 -36.77 -9.00
N SER A 32 12.29 -37.04 -8.44
CA SER A 32 11.98 -38.26 -7.69
C SER A 32 10.66 -38.85 -8.18
N PRO A 33 10.57 -40.18 -8.40
CA PRO A 33 9.31 -40.84 -8.74
C PRO A 33 8.38 -41.04 -7.54
N LEU A 34 8.82 -40.70 -6.32
CA LEU A 34 8.09 -40.89 -5.08
C LEU A 34 6.96 -39.87 -4.90
N THR A 35 5.97 -40.23 -4.07
CA THR A 35 4.92 -39.32 -3.62
C THR A 35 5.47 -38.26 -2.66
N PHE A 36 4.75 -37.14 -2.46
CA PHE A 36 5.20 -36.11 -1.52
C PHE A 36 5.34 -36.60 -0.06
N ARG A 37 4.53 -37.58 0.38
CA ARG A 37 4.68 -38.17 1.74
C ARG A 37 5.98 -38.95 1.87
N GLU A 38 6.26 -39.82 0.92
CA GLU A 38 7.52 -40.60 0.90
C GLU A 38 8.74 -39.68 0.81
N ILE A 39 8.69 -38.62 -0.01
CA ILE A 39 9.77 -37.62 -0.08
C ILE A 39 9.94 -36.91 1.27
N ALA A 40 8.84 -36.50 1.92
CA ALA A 40 8.90 -35.81 3.21
C ALA A 40 9.48 -36.72 4.30
N ASP A 41 9.09 -37.99 4.33
CA ASP A 41 9.57 -38.99 5.32
C ASP A 41 11.09 -39.25 5.20
N GLU A 42 11.68 -39.02 4.02
CA GLU A 42 13.14 -39.15 3.80
C GLU A 42 13.96 -37.93 4.23
N LEU A 43 13.30 -36.78 4.44
CA LEU A 43 13.95 -35.50 4.73
C LEU A 43 14.13 -35.29 6.23
N THR A 44 15.29 -34.77 6.59
CA THR A 44 15.57 -34.16 7.89
C THR A 44 15.86 -32.69 7.68
N ASP A 45 15.85 -31.88 8.74
CA ASP A 45 16.20 -30.46 8.62
C ASP A 45 17.62 -30.26 8.04
N GLU A 46 18.59 -31.12 8.38
CA GLU A 46 19.94 -31.08 7.82
C GLU A 46 19.95 -31.39 6.32
N LYS A 47 19.26 -32.46 5.89
CA LYS A 47 19.16 -32.80 4.45
C LYS A 47 18.44 -31.71 3.67
N SER A 48 17.46 -31.06 4.28
CA SER A 48 16.73 -29.94 3.69
C SER A 48 17.64 -28.73 3.54
N ALA A 49 18.42 -28.39 4.56
CA ALA A 49 19.39 -27.30 4.53
C ALA A 49 20.50 -27.53 3.47
N GLU A 50 21.09 -28.73 3.41
CA GLU A 50 22.07 -29.09 2.39
C GLU A 50 21.49 -28.97 0.96
N PHE A 51 20.24 -29.37 0.79
CA PHE A 51 19.54 -29.23 -0.48
C PHE A 51 19.38 -27.75 -0.86
N HIS A 52 18.96 -26.90 0.06
CA HIS A 52 18.80 -25.46 -0.19
C HIS A 52 20.13 -24.78 -0.51
N GLU A 53 21.18 -25.06 0.26
CA GLU A 53 22.52 -24.50 0.02
C GLU A 53 23.03 -24.87 -1.38
N LYS A 54 22.80 -26.11 -1.81
CA LYS A 54 23.18 -26.56 -3.14
C LYS A 54 22.30 -25.94 -4.22
N TRP A 55 20.98 -26.09 -4.15
CA TRP A 55 20.07 -25.86 -5.26
C TRP A 55 19.39 -24.50 -5.29
N VAL A 56 19.00 -23.96 -4.13
CA VAL A 56 18.35 -22.66 -4.04
C VAL A 56 19.38 -21.55 -4.11
N VAL A 57 20.42 -21.64 -3.27
CA VAL A 57 21.51 -20.66 -3.23
C VAL A 57 22.47 -20.87 -4.41
N GLY A 58 22.98 -22.08 -4.60
CA GLY A 58 24.02 -22.35 -5.61
C GLY A 58 23.56 -22.35 -7.07
N TYR A 59 22.39 -22.92 -7.37
CA TYR A 59 21.86 -23.02 -8.75
C TYR A 59 20.80 -21.95 -9.08
N GLY A 60 20.42 -21.09 -8.13
CA GLY A 60 19.49 -19.98 -8.37
C GLY A 60 18.03 -20.40 -8.55
N HIS A 61 17.62 -21.59 -8.09
CA HIS A 61 16.22 -22.04 -8.10
C HIS A 61 15.39 -21.37 -6.98
N ALA A 62 15.38 -20.04 -6.96
CA ALA A 62 14.81 -19.23 -5.88
C ALA A 62 13.31 -19.43 -5.67
N SER A 63 12.56 -19.92 -6.66
CA SER A 63 11.11 -20.18 -6.52
C SER A 63 10.79 -21.27 -5.49
N VAL A 64 11.72 -22.18 -5.20
CA VAL A 64 11.53 -23.20 -4.15
C VAL A 64 11.30 -22.54 -2.79
N ALA A 65 11.97 -21.41 -2.52
CA ALA A 65 11.83 -20.67 -1.28
C ALA A 65 10.43 -20.03 -1.09
N GLU A 66 9.59 -19.99 -2.14
CA GLU A 66 8.23 -19.45 -2.03
C GLU A 66 7.29 -20.34 -1.21
N HIS A 67 7.63 -21.63 -1.06
CA HIS A 67 6.86 -22.56 -0.23
C HIS A 67 7.08 -22.38 1.28
N ALA A 68 8.19 -21.74 1.68
CA ALA A 68 8.46 -21.41 3.07
C ALA A 68 7.82 -20.06 3.41
N VAL A 69 6.79 -20.06 4.27
CA VAL A 69 6.01 -18.86 4.63
C VAL A 69 6.24 -18.51 6.10
N LEU A 70 6.52 -17.24 6.37
CA LEU A 70 6.73 -16.70 7.72
C LEU A 70 5.64 -15.69 8.09
N HIS A 71 5.35 -15.62 9.38
CA HIS A 71 4.45 -14.64 10.00
C HIS A 71 5.26 -13.78 10.98
N ILE A 72 5.44 -12.51 10.66
CA ILE A 72 6.31 -11.58 11.39
C ILE A 72 5.45 -10.47 11.99
N ALA A 73 5.53 -10.30 13.30
CA ALA A 73 4.91 -9.20 14.02
C ALA A 73 5.93 -8.09 14.24
N LEU A 74 5.64 -6.89 13.74
CA LEU A 74 6.45 -5.70 13.97
C LEU A 74 5.64 -4.74 14.84
N GLU A 75 6.19 -4.37 15.99
CA GLU A 75 5.53 -3.47 16.94
C GLU A 75 6.40 -2.24 17.20
N ASN A 76 5.74 -1.10 17.44
CA ASN A 76 6.40 0.14 17.80
C ASN A 76 7.46 0.60 16.77
N ILE A 77 7.13 0.47 15.48
CA ILE A 77 7.92 1.01 14.37
C ILE A 77 7.25 2.28 13.83
N SER A 78 8.01 3.24 13.32
CA SER A 78 7.43 4.44 12.74
C SER A 78 6.53 4.13 11.53
N ARG A 79 5.53 4.98 11.29
CA ARG A 79 4.71 4.91 10.06
C ARG A 79 5.52 5.19 8.80
N LEU A 80 6.65 5.90 8.91
CA LEU A 80 7.57 6.06 7.79
C LEU A 80 8.27 4.73 7.45
N ALA A 81 8.64 3.92 8.45
CA ALA A 81 9.19 2.57 8.23
C ALA A 81 8.14 1.61 7.67
N THR A 82 6.87 1.71 8.07
CA THR A 82 5.79 0.87 7.52
C THR A 82 5.64 1.04 6.01
N GLU A 83 5.92 2.22 5.44
CA GLU A 83 5.91 2.41 3.98
C GLU A 83 6.94 1.52 3.26
N CYS A 84 8.17 1.42 3.79
CA CYS A 84 9.19 0.56 3.18
C CYS A 84 8.78 -0.92 3.27
N ILE A 85 8.27 -1.35 4.43
CA ILE A 85 7.86 -2.74 4.67
C ILE A 85 6.70 -3.11 3.74
N GLU A 86 5.64 -2.30 3.73
CA GLU A 86 4.42 -2.60 2.97
C GLU A 86 4.56 -2.38 1.46
N SER A 87 5.66 -1.77 1.00
CA SER A 87 5.95 -1.64 -0.43
C SER A 87 6.38 -2.95 -1.10
N ASN A 88 6.59 -4.03 -0.34
CA ASN A 88 6.84 -5.36 -0.90
C ASN A 88 5.51 -6.01 -1.29
N ARG A 89 5.30 -6.23 -2.60
CA ARG A 89 4.00 -6.57 -3.20
C ARG A 89 3.51 -7.98 -2.86
N LEU A 90 4.42 -8.94 -2.80
CA LEU A 90 4.11 -10.37 -2.62
C LEU A 90 4.09 -10.76 -1.13
N ALA A 91 3.19 -10.13 -0.38
CA ALA A 91 3.00 -10.34 1.05
C ALA A 91 1.61 -9.86 1.48
N SER A 92 1.18 -10.27 2.68
CA SER A 92 -0.04 -9.78 3.32
C SER A 92 0.30 -8.93 4.54
N TYR A 93 -0.46 -7.85 4.75
CA TYR A 93 -0.21 -6.90 5.84
C TYR A 93 -1.48 -6.52 6.58
N THR A 94 -1.34 -6.36 7.89
CA THR A 94 -2.34 -5.74 8.75
C THR A 94 -1.66 -4.69 9.62
N GLU A 95 -1.84 -3.42 9.25
CA GLU A 95 -1.31 -2.27 9.98
C GLU A 95 -2.36 -1.68 10.95
N LYS A 96 -1.91 -1.30 12.16
CA LYS A 96 -2.69 -0.58 13.16
C LYS A 96 -3.34 0.67 12.57
N SER A 97 -4.68 0.71 12.55
CA SER A 97 -5.43 1.79 11.91
C SER A 97 -5.41 3.09 12.72
N THR A 98 -4.95 4.18 12.09
CA THR A 98 -5.07 5.55 12.63
C THR A 98 -6.50 6.09 12.63
N ARG A 99 -7.46 5.36 12.08
CA ARG A 99 -8.88 5.76 12.02
C ARG A 99 -9.68 5.22 13.21
N TYR A 100 -9.21 4.12 13.80
CA TYR A 100 -9.90 3.42 14.88
C TYR A 100 -9.14 3.44 16.21
N GLN A 101 -7.83 3.66 16.17
CA GLN A 101 -6.97 3.72 17.34
C GLN A 101 -6.57 5.17 17.63
N MET A 102 -6.35 5.48 18.91
CA MET A 102 -5.83 6.77 19.36
C MET A 102 -4.38 6.61 19.81
N TRP A 103 -3.56 7.62 19.54
CA TRP A 103 -2.14 7.61 19.87
C TRP A 103 -1.90 8.29 21.22
N ALA A 104 -1.21 7.62 22.13
CA ALA A 104 -0.82 8.22 23.41
C ALA A 104 0.26 9.29 23.21
N PRO A 105 0.36 10.31 24.08
CA PRO A 105 1.49 11.24 24.11
C PRO A 105 2.83 10.48 24.14
N GLY A 106 3.83 10.99 23.43
CA GLY A 106 5.16 10.35 23.33
C GLY A 106 5.22 9.09 22.45
N GLY A 107 4.12 8.69 21.81
CA GLY A 107 4.03 7.51 20.94
C GLY A 107 4.68 7.69 19.55
N TYR A 108 5.89 8.24 19.49
CA TYR A 108 6.64 8.48 18.25
C TYR A 108 8.06 7.88 18.30
N HIS A 109 8.57 7.51 17.13
CA HIS A 109 9.93 7.04 16.95
C HIS A 109 10.92 8.19 17.11
N LEU A 110 12.03 7.94 17.82
CA LEU A 110 13.16 8.84 17.93
C LEU A 110 14.35 8.26 17.14
N PRO A 111 14.69 8.83 15.97
CA PRO A 111 15.76 8.31 15.12
C PRO A 111 17.11 8.38 15.81
N ARG A 112 17.92 7.33 15.75
CA ARG A 112 19.28 7.34 16.32
C ARG A 112 20.15 8.45 15.73
N GLU A 113 19.85 8.89 14.52
CA GLU A 113 20.56 9.99 13.86
C GLU A 113 20.41 11.31 14.60
N VAL A 114 19.32 11.53 15.37
CA VAL A 114 19.12 12.74 16.17
C VAL A 114 19.51 12.59 17.63
N VAL A 115 19.48 11.37 18.18
CA VAL A 115 19.76 11.10 19.60
C VAL A 115 21.14 11.63 20.02
N GLY A 116 21.20 12.40 21.10
CA GLY A 116 22.40 13.02 21.66
C GLY A 116 22.94 14.21 20.86
N GLY A 117 22.28 14.58 19.75
CA GLY A 117 22.69 15.67 18.88
C GLY A 117 21.97 17.00 19.15
N SER A 118 22.46 18.09 18.54
CA SER A 118 21.84 19.42 18.66
C SER A 118 20.42 19.54 18.11
N ARG A 119 20.00 18.57 17.28
CA ARG A 119 18.68 18.53 16.63
C ARG A 119 17.63 17.74 17.41
N GLU A 120 18.03 16.99 18.44
CA GLU A 120 17.10 16.24 19.28
C GLU A 120 16.02 17.13 19.93
N PRO A 121 16.35 18.30 20.53
CA PRO A 121 15.34 19.15 21.16
C PRO A 121 14.31 19.67 20.15
N ILE A 122 14.73 20.00 18.93
CA ILE A 122 13.85 20.47 17.85
C ILE A 122 12.90 19.34 17.42
N TYR A 123 13.44 18.14 17.21
CA TYR A 123 12.66 16.97 16.84
C TYR A 123 11.59 16.65 17.88
N ARG A 124 11.99 16.54 19.17
CA ARG A 124 11.07 16.24 20.28
C ARG A 124 10.01 17.32 20.43
N LYS A 125 10.41 18.59 20.46
CA LYS A 125 9.48 19.72 20.57
C LYS A 125 8.43 19.71 19.46
N CYS A 126 8.82 19.42 18.23
CA CYS A 126 7.89 19.29 17.11
C CYS A 126 6.92 18.12 17.31
N CYS A 127 7.43 16.93 17.61
CA CYS A 127 6.58 15.75 17.86
C CYS A 127 5.63 15.96 19.03
N ASP A 128 6.11 16.48 20.16
CA ASP A 128 5.30 16.75 21.34
C ASP A 128 4.20 17.77 21.03
N ARG A 129 4.51 18.84 20.28
CA ARG A 129 3.50 19.82 19.84
C ARG A 129 2.43 19.20 18.94
N LEU A 130 2.83 18.35 17.98
CA LEU A 130 1.89 17.67 17.09
C LEU A 130 0.98 16.70 17.85
N PHE A 131 1.54 15.93 18.78
CA PHE A 131 0.74 15.03 19.62
C PHE A 131 -0.17 15.80 20.57
N GLN A 132 0.31 16.91 21.17
CA GLN A 132 -0.51 17.77 22.00
C GLN A 132 -1.69 18.33 21.21
N ALA A 133 -1.43 18.92 20.03
CA ALA A 133 -2.49 19.42 19.16
C ALA A 133 -3.47 18.32 18.73
N TYR A 134 -2.98 17.11 18.44
CA TYR A 134 -3.83 15.95 18.15
C TYR A 134 -4.79 15.67 19.30
N HIS A 135 -4.28 15.58 20.53
CA HIS A 135 -5.11 15.34 21.73
C HIS A 135 -6.11 16.46 21.99
N ASP A 136 -5.65 17.71 21.92
CA ASP A 136 -6.49 18.89 22.17
C ASP A 136 -7.60 19.04 21.13
N SER A 137 -7.41 18.50 19.93
CA SER A 137 -8.43 18.49 18.87
C SER A 137 -9.55 17.46 19.09
N LEU A 138 -9.30 16.37 19.85
CA LEU A 138 -10.24 15.24 19.95
C LEU A 138 -11.56 15.63 20.62
N GLU A 139 -11.51 16.41 21.70
CA GLU A 139 -12.71 16.84 22.42
C GLU A 139 -13.59 17.78 21.58
N PRO A 140 -13.11 18.91 21.04
CA PRO A 140 -13.96 19.87 20.36
C PRO A 140 -14.57 19.27 19.08
N VAL A 141 -13.79 18.51 18.32
CA VAL A 141 -14.29 17.79 17.12
C VAL A 141 -15.25 16.68 17.53
N GLY A 142 -14.94 15.94 18.60
CA GLY A 142 -15.82 14.89 19.13
C GLY A 142 -17.17 15.44 19.60
N ARG A 143 -17.19 16.59 20.26
CA ARG A 143 -18.42 17.29 20.67
C ARG A 143 -19.27 17.66 19.46
N LEU A 144 -18.66 18.21 18.41
CA LEU A 144 -19.34 18.55 17.17
C LEU A 144 -19.97 17.31 16.51
N ILE A 145 -19.22 16.21 16.39
CA ILE A 145 -19.71 14.96 15.80
C ILE A 145 -20.86 14.36 16.62
N ARG A 146 -20.73 14.27 17.95
CA ARG A 146 -21.79 13.73 18.82
C ARG A 146 -23.08 14.56 18.74
N LYS A 147 -22.98 15.88 18.54
CA LYS A 147 -24.13 16.76 18.29
C LYS A 147 -24.80 16.47 16.94
N ARG A 148 -24.02 16.23 15.87
CA ARG A 148 -24.54 15.94 14.52
C ARG A 148 -25.10 14.53 14.38
N LEU A 149 -24.55 13.59 15.15
CA LEU A 149 -24.86 12.17 15.07
C LEU A 149 -25.35 11.69 16.43
N PRO A 150 -26.58 12.08 16.86
CA PRO A 150 -27.14 11.62 18.12
C PRO A 150 -27.31 10.09 18.12
N ARG A 151 -27.51 9.54 19.31
CA ARG A 151 -27.78 8.12 19.52
C ARG A 151 -29.05 7.72 18.78
N LYS A 152 -28.99 6.63 18.03
CA LYS A 152 -30.17 6.06 17.36
C LYS A 152 -31.04 5.31 18.36
N GLU A 153 -32.31 5.13 18.04
CA GLU A 153 -33.20 4.28 18.84
C GLU A 153 -32.65 2.83 18.91
N GLY A 154 -32.60 2.26 20.11
CA GLY A 154 -32.03 0.93 20.35
C GLY A 154 -30.50 0.81 20.29
N GLU A 155 -29.77 1.89 20.01
CA GLU A 155 -28.30 1.89 19.99
C GLU A 155 -27.72 1.97 21.40
N SER A 156 -26.78 1.08 21.75
CA SER A 156 -26.07 1.13 23.02
C SER A 156 -25.08 2.28 23.06
N ASP A 157 -24.72 2.75 24.25
CA ASP A 157 -23.76 3.84 24.41
C ASP A 157 -22.38 3.50 23.82
N SER A 158 -21.96 2.24 23.92
CA SER A 158 -20.71 1.76 23.31
C SER A 158 -20.78 1.76 21.78
N ALA A 159 -21.90 1.35 21.19
CA ALA A 159 -22.08 1.38 19.74
C ALA A 159 -22.09 2.83 19.21
N TRP A 160 -22.79 3.72 19.92
CA TRP A 160 -22.81 5.15 19.60
C TRP A 160 -21.43 5.80 19.70
N GLU A 161 -20.68 5.53 20.77
CA GLU A 161 -19.32 6.06 20.94
C GLU A 161 -18.38 5.49 19.87
N ASN A 162 -18.44 4.20 19.54
CA ASN A 162 -17.61 3.63 18.47
C ASN A 162 -17.92 4.26 17.10
N ARG A 163 -19.20 4.48 16.79
CA ARG A 163 -19.66 5.11 15.55
C ARG A 163 -19.20 6.55 15.44
N THR A 164 -19.30 7.33 16.51
CA THR A 164 -18.91 8.74 16.53
C THR A 164 -17.38 8.91 16.62
N ARG A 165 -16.69 8.09 17.41
CA ARG A 165 -15.22 8.08 17.56
C ARG A 165 -14.50 7.95 16.24
N SER A 166 -14.88 6.98 15.42
CA SER A 166 -14.23 6.80 14.12
C SER A 166 -14.30 8.05 13.25
N LYS A 167 -15.36 8.88 13.35
CA LYS A 167 -15.53 10.08 12.53
C LYS A 167 -14.65 11.24 13.00
N TYR A 168 -14.59 11.53 14.31
CA TYR A 168 -13.74 12.62 14.79
C TYR A 168 -12.25 12.24 14.78
N VAL A 169 -11.90 10.98 15.08
CA VAL A 169 -10.50 10.52 15.03
C VAL A 169 -9.95 10.58 13.60
N ASP A 170 -10.76 10.24 12.59
CA ASP A 170 -10.35 10.29 11.18
C ASP A 170 -10.01 11.71 10.69
N ALA A 171 -10.62 12.75 11.29
CA ALA A 171 -10.25 14.15 11.04
C ALA A 171 -9.04 14.58 11.89
N CYS A 172 -9.01 14.24 13.18
CA CYS A 172 -7.94 14.68 14.08
C CYS A 172 -6.58 14.05 13.73
N ARG A 173 -6.57 12.82 13.19
CA ARG A 173 -5.33 12.11 12.81
C ARG A 173 -4.50 12.84 11.76
N PHE A 174 -5.01 13.88 11.11
CA PHE A 174 -4.24 14.75 10.20
C PHE A 174 -3.01 15.35 10.88
N LEU A 175 -3.07 15.55 12.21
CA LEU A 175 -1.98 16.07 13.04
C LEU A 175 -0.89 15.04 13.37
N LEU A 176 -1.14 13.74 13.18
CA LEU A 176 -0.16 12.71 13.53
C LEU A 176 1.03 12.74 12.55
N PRO A 177 2.28 12.86 13.04
CA PRO A 177 3.48 12.81 12.21
C PRO A 177 3.75 11.40 11.67
N ALA A 178 4.57 11.30 10.62
CA ALA A 178 5.11 10.03 10.11
C ALA A 178 5.97 9.29 11.15
N ALA A 179 6.49 10.01 12.16
CA ALA A 179 7.15 9.46 13.35
C ALA A 179 6.24 8.62 14.25
N ALA A 180 4.92 8.82 14.19
CA ALA A 180 3.98 8.11 15.06
C ALA A 180 4.13 6.59 14.93
N LEU A 181 4.17 5.88 16.06
CA LEU A 181 4.45 4.45 16.11
C LEU A 181 3.25 3.61 15.67
N ALA A 182 3.49 2.57 14.89
CA ALA A 182 2.49 1.63 14.42
C ALA A 182 2.94 0.19 14.67
N ASN A 183 1.97 -0.72 14.56
CA ASN A 183 2.21 -2.15 14.55
C ASN A 183 1.77 -2.69 13.19
N VAL A 184 2.52 -3.63 12.64
CA VAL A 184 2.26 -4.30 11.37
C VAL A 184 2.43 -5.80 11.55
N GLY A 185 1.38 -6.56 11.28
CA GLY A 185 1.51 -7.99 11.01
C GLY A 185 1.86 -8.20 9.54
N MET A 186 2.86 -9.03 9.25
CA MET A 186 3.31 -9.36 7.90
C MET A 186 3.33 -10.88 7.70
N THR A 187 2.71 -11.36 6.62
CA THR A 187 2.85 -12.74 6.15
C THR A 187 3.53 -12.73 4.80
N ILE A 188 4.65 -13.44 4.65
CA ILE A 188 5.51 -13.36 3.47
C ILE A 188 6.26 -14.68 3.26
N ASN A 189 6.51 -15.07 2.00
CA ASN A 189 7.35 -16.22 1.71
C ASN A 189 8.84 -15.86 1.74
N ALA A 190 9.72 -16.86 1.92
CA ALA A 190 11.14 -16.63 2.13
C ALA A 190 11.83 -15.95 0.93
N ARG A 191 11.40 -16.23 -0.31
CA ARG A 191 11.91 -15.54 -1.51
C ARG A 191 11.59 -14.05 -1.49
N ALA A 192 10.34 -13.70 -1.25
CA ALA A 192 9.91 -12.31 -1.16
C ALA A 192 10.53 -11.61 0.05
N LEU A 193 10.71 -12.33 1.17
CA LEU A 193 11.36 -11.84 2.38
C LEU A 193 12.83 -11.51 2.16
N GLU A 194 13.58 -12.36 1.44
CA GLU A 194 14.97 -12.07 1.08
C GLU A 194 15.06 -10.73 0.34
N HIS A 195 14.22 -10.53 -0.69
CA HIS A 195 14.16 -9.25 -1.41
C HIS A 195 13.78 -8.07 -0.50
N ALA A 196 12.82 -8.26 0.41
CA ALA A 196 12.40 -7.24 1.36
C ALA A 196 13.54 -6.85 2.32
N ILE A 197 14.26 -7.82 2.89
CA ILE A 197 15.41 -7.58 3.77
C ILE A 197 16.50 -6.80 3.03
N ARG A 198 16.88 -7.24 1.83
CA ARG A 198 17.88 -6.56 1.00
C ARG A 198 17.51 -5.11 0.70
N LYS A 199 16.23 -4.85 0.41
CA LYS A 199 15.68 -3.51 0.23
C LYS A 199 15.78 -2.67 1.51
N MET A 200 15.39 -3.24 2.66
CA MET A 200 15.44 -2.56 3.97
C MET A 200 16.88 -2.23 4.39
N LEU A 201 17.82 -3.16 4.25
CA LEU A 201 19.24 -2.95 4.54
C LEU A 201 19.89 -1.88 3.64
N SER A 202 19.30 -1.62 2.47
CA SER A 202 19.75 -0.60 1.52
C SER A 202 19.02 0.75 1.69
N HIS A 203 18.10 0.87 2.65
CA HIS A 203 17.27 2.06 2.85
C HIS A 203 18.07 3.20 3.50
N PRO A 204 17.79 4.50 3.21
CA PRO A 204 18.55 5.62 3.77
C PRO A 204 18.31 5.88 5.26
N LEU A 205 17.15 5.48 5.80
CA LEU A 205 16.84 5.61 7.24
C LEU A 205 17.49 4.50 8.06
N ALA A 206 18.13 4.85 9.18
CA ALA A 206 18.70 3.88 10.09
C ALA A 206 17.67 2.90 10.64
N GLU A 207 16.51 3.39 11.08
CA GLU A 207 15.43 2.56 11.63
C GLU A 207 15.05 1.43 10.69
N VAL A 208 14.90 1.71 9.39
CA VAL A 208 14.53 0.70 8.39
C VAL A 208 15.64 -0.34 8.20
N ARG A 209 16.91 0.07 8.25
CA ARG A 209 18.04 -0.88 8.18
C ARG A 209 18.10 -1.76 9.42
N GLU A 210 17.88 -1.19 10.60
CA GLU A 210 17.82 -1.92 11.87
C GLU A 210 16.67 -2.93 11.87
N ILE A 211 15.47 -2.51 11.48
CA ILE A 211 14.33 -3.41 11.30
C ILE A 211 14.66 -4.54 10.33
N GLY A 212 15.29 -4.25 9.19
CA GLY A 212 15.70 -5.25 8.21
C GLY A 212 16.69 -6.27 8.78
N GLN A 213 17.63 -5.81 9.59
CA GLN A 213 18.60 -6.66 10.27
C GLN A 213 17.93 -7.57 11.32
N THR A 214 17.08 -7.01 12.18
CA THR A 214 16.34 -7.79 13.17
C THR A 214 15.40 -8.82 12.52
N ILE A 215 14.73 -8.46 11.43
CA ILE A 215 13.90 -9.40 10.66
C ILE A 215 14.74 -10.54 10.09
N LYS A 216 15.93 -10.26 9.57
CA LYS A 216 16.86 -11.29 9.08
C LYS A 216 17.22 -12.26 10.20
N GLU A 217 17.63 -11.74 11.35
CA GLU A 217 18.01 -12.54 12.52
C GLU A 217 16.87 -13.45 13.01
N VAL A 218 15.66 -12.90 13.16
CA VAL A 218 14.49 -13.68 13.57
C VAL A 218 14.07 -14.69 12.50
N ALA A 219 14.11 -14.33 11.22
CA ALA A 219 13.76 -15.26 10.15
C ALA A 219 14.74 -16.43 10.04
N GLN A 220 16.03 -16.21 10.33
CA GLN A 220 17.05 -17.26 10.31
C GLN A 220 16.85 -18.34 11.39
N THR A 221 16.02 -18.10 12.42
CA THR A 221 15.66 -19.17 13.38
C THR A 221 14.71 -20.20 12.78
N GLU A 222 13.96 -19.84 11.74
CA GLU A 222 12.96 -20.70 11.08
C GLU A 222 13.38 -21.14 9.67
N VAL A 223 14.10 -20.28 8.93
CA VAL A 223 14.59 -20.54 7.56
C VAL A 223 16.08 -20.18 7.44
N PRO A 224 16.97 -20.89 8.17
CA PRO A 224 18.38 -20.51 8.32
C PRO A 224 19.14 -20.39 7.00
N THR A 225 18.77 -21.15 5.98
CA THR A 225 19.46 -21.15 4.68
C THR A 225 18.89 -20.11 3.72
N LEU A 226 17.56 -19.90 3.74
CA LEU A 226 16.85 -19.17 2.67
C LEU A 226 17.05 -17.65 2.70
N VAL A 227 17.35 -17.07 3.87
CA VAL A 227 17.58 -15.60 3.99
C VAL A 227 19.02 -15.25 4.41
N LYS A 228 19.90 -16.25 4.47
CA LYS A 228 21.30 -16.12 4.94
C LYS A 228 22.08 -15.03 4.21
N TYR A 229 21.92 -14.97 2.88
CA TYR A 229 22.65 -14.06 1.99
C TYR A 229 21.86 -12.78 1.66
N ALA A 230 20.81 -12.48 2.42
CA ALA A 230 20.06 -11.24 2.30
C ALA A 230 20.91 -10.09 2.86
N ASP A 231 21.73 -9.47 2.02
CA ASP A 231 22.62 -8.38 2.39
C ASP A 231 22.25 -7.05 1.72
N GLN A 232 22.87 -5.96 2.17
CA GLN A 232 22.75 -4.66 1.53
C GLN A 232 23.07 -4.77 0.02
N VAL A 233 22.35 -4.01 -0.80
CA VAL A 233 22.54 -3.93 -2.24
C VAL A 233 23.20 -2.59 -2.58
N PRO A 234 24.53 -2.56 -2.83
CA PRO A 234 25.26 -1.32 -3.11
C PRO A 234 24.65 -0.52 -4.28
N TYR A 235 24.20 -1.22 -5.32
CA TYR A 235 23.53 -0.63 -6.47
C TYR A 235 22.32 0.26 -6.07
N LEU A 236 21.46 -0.21 -5.16
CA LEU A 236 20.28 0.56 -4.73
C LEU A 236 20.67 1.83 -3.97
N THR A 237 21.79 1.79 -3.24
CA THR A 237 22.29 2.93 -2.47
C THR A 237 22.92 3.96 -3.40
N ALA A 238 23.90 3.56 -4.21
CA ALA A 238 24.59 4.43 -5.16
C ALA A 238 23.63 5.04 -6.19
N THR A 239 22.75 4.23 -6.77
CA THR A 239 21.78 4.72 -7.79
C THR A 239 20.82 5.74 -7.19
N ARG A 240 20.36 5.55 -5.96
CA ARG A 240 19.50 6.54 -5.28
C ARG A 240 20.24 7.86 -5.06
N GLU A 241 21.49 7.80 -4.64
CA GLU A 241 22.32 8.99 -4.42
C GLU A 241 22.54 9.75 -5.73
N ASP A 242 22.94 9.05 -6.79
CA ASP A 242 23.16 9.63 -8.11
C ASP A 242 21.89 10.24 -8.70
N LEU A 243 20.77 9.51 -8.65
CA LEU A 243 19.47 10.03 -9.13
C LEU A 243 18.99 11.22 -8.30
N THR A 244 19.23 11.23 -6.99
CA THR A 244 18.91 12.38 -6.13
C THR A 244 19.74 13.60 -6.51
N ALA A 245 21.04 13.41 -6.74
CA ALA A 245 21.94 14.48 -7.16
C ALA A 245 21.58 15.00 -8.56
N TYR A 246 21.19 14.11 -9.48
CA TYR A 246 20.72 14.48 -10.81
C TYR A 246 19.43 15.29 -10.74
N ALA A 247 18.43 14.81 -10.01
CA ALA A 247 17.15 15.50 -9.84
C ALA A 247 17.29 16.89 -9.22
N ALA A 248 18.20 17.06 -8.25
CA ALA A 248 18.47 18.35 -7.62
C ALA A 248 19.01 19.42 -8.60
N LYS A 249 19.65 19.01 -9.71
CA LYS A 249 20.20 19.92 -10.73
C LYS A 249 19.17 20.38 -11.75
N LEU A 250 18.04 19.69 -11.89
CA LEU A 250 17.07 19.97 -12.95
C LEU A 250 16.31 21.28 -12.76
N GLY A 251 16.26 21.83 -11.54
CA GLY A 251 15.62 23.12 -11.27
C GLY A 251 14.16 23.22 -11.73
N LEU A 252 13.44 22.09 -11.78
CA LEU A 252 12.10 22.04 -12.36
C LEU A 252 11.08 22.77 -11.50
N ASP A 253 10.19 23.48 -12.17
CA ASP A 253 9.05 24.14 -11.54
C ASP A 253 8.06 23.14 -10.96
N ARG A 254 7.36 23.57 -9.91
CA ARG A 254 6.29 22.76 -9.30
C ARG A 254 5.05 22.85 -10.18
N SER A 255 4.51 21.70 -10.58
CA SER A 255 3.24 21.65 -11.33
C SER A 255 2.04 21.81 -10.39
N ASN A 256 1.05 22.61 -10.79
CA ASN A 256 -0.19 22.75 -10.04
C ASN A 256 -1.20 21.68 -10.47
N GLY A 257 -1.96 21.11 -9.53
CA GLY A 257 -3.05 20.16 -9.81
C GLY A 257 -3.16 19.03 -8.80
N SER A 258 -4.39 18.58 -8.52
CA SER A 258 -4.65 17.53 -7.53
C SER A 258 -4.58 16.10 -8.09
N LEU A 259 -5.01 15.88 -9.34
CA LEU A 259 -4.86 14.61 -10.07
C LEU A 259 -4.84 14.87 -11.58
N ARG A 260 -3.99 14.15 -12.31
CA ARG A 260 -3.93 14.16 -13.78
C ARG A 260 -3.78 12.74 -14.32
N LEU A 261 -4.54 12.40 -15.36
CA LEU A 261 -4.27 11.22 -16.20
C LEU A 261 -3.16 11.60 -17.20
N ILE A 262 -1.98 11.02 -17.02
CA ILE A 262 -0.76 11.33 -17.77
C ILE A 262 -0.66 10.52 -19.06
N ASP A 263 -1.06 9.25 -19.01
CA ASP A 263 -0.93 8.33 -20.13
C ASP A 263 -2.03 7.26 -20.09
N TYR A 264 -2.52 6.90 -21.27
CA TYR A 264 -3.46 5.79 -21.52
C TYR A 264 -3.39 5.39 -23.00
N ASP A 265 -3.75 4.16 -23.32
CA ASP A 265 -3.89 3.70 -24.71
C ASP A 265 -5.30 4.02 -25.23
N PRO A 266 -5.49 4.87 -26.26
CA PRO A 266 -6.81 5.17 -26.82
C PRO A 266 -7.54 3.97 -27.41
N GLU A 267 -6.84 2.88 -27.72
CA GLU A 267 -7.43 1.64 -28.23
C GLU A 267 -7.64 0.57 -27.14
N ALA A 268 -7.48 0.93 -25.86
CA ALA A 268 -7.50 -0.05 -24.77
C ALA A 268 -8.81 -0.85 -24.70
N GLU A 269 -9.97 -0.23 -24.91
CA GLU A 269 -11.26 -0.95 -24.92
C GLU A 269 -11.30 -2.02 -26.01
N SER A 270 -10.87 -1.67 -27.21
CA SER A 270 -10.78 -2.61 -28.34
C SER A 270 -9.81 -3.74 -28.05
N ARG A 271 -8.67 -3.46 -27.40
CA ARG A 271 -7.70 -4.49 -27.00
C ARG A 271 -8.25 -5.44 -25.95
N VAL A 272 -8.96 -4.93 -24.94
CA VAL A 272 -9.61 -5.75 -23.91
C VAL A 272 -10.66 -6.66 -24.55
N MET A 273 -11.51 -6.11 -25.40
CA MET A 273 -12.53 -6.87 -26.15
C MET A 273 -11.88 -7.93 -27.06
N ALA A 274 -10.82 -7.57 -27.78
CA ALA A 274 -10.09 -8.51 -28.64
C ALA A 274 -9.42 -9.63 -27.83
N ALA A 275 -8.84 -9.31 -26.66
CA ALA A 275 -8.26 -10.30 -25.75
C ALA A 275 -9.32 -11.26 -25.21
N ALA A 276 -10.51 -10.74 -24.86
CA ALA A 276 -11.64 -11.56 -24.41
C ALA A 276 -12.10 -12.54 -25.50
N LEU A 277 -12.20 -12.09 -26.76
CA LEU A 277 -12.50 -12.99 -27.87
C LEU A 277 -11.36 -13.98 -28.15
N TYR A 278 -10.10 -13.53 -28.09
CA TYR A 278 -8.92 -14.36 -28.30
C TYR A 278 -8.84 -15.52 -27.32
N ALA A 279 -9.15 -15.30 -26.04
CA ALA A 279 -9.15 -16.33 -25.00
C ALA A 279 -10.13 -17.50 -25.27
N HIS A 280 -11.13 -17.28 -26.12
CA HIS A 280 -12.16 -18.26 -26.47
C HIS A 280 -12.15 -18.67 -27.96
N GLY A 281 -11.27 -18.09 -28.77
CA GLY A 281 -11.19 -18.28 -30.21
C GLY A 281 -10.01 -19.13 -30.66
N THR A 282 -9.91 -19.32 -31.98
CA THR A 282 -8.74 -19.95 -32.64
C THR A 282 -7.96 -18.97 -33.51
N CYS A 283 -8.42 -17.72 -33.61
CA CYS A 283 -7.76 -16.68 -34.37
C CYS A 283 -6.56 -16.10 -33.61
N SER A 284 -5.67 -15.44 -34.34
CA SER A 284 -4.60 -14.63 -33.73
C SER A 284 -5.18 -13.38 -33.06
N PHE A 285 -4.45 -12.81 -32.09
CA PHE A 285 -4.83 -11.55 -31.46
C PHE A 285 -4.98 -10.41 -32.49
N GLU A 286 -4.13 -10.36 -33.52
CA GLU A 286 -4.22 -9.38 -34.59
C GLU A 286 -5.55 -9.47 -35.35
N GLN A 287 -6.00 -10.69 -35.66
CA GLN A 287 -7.30 -10.93 -36.30
C GLN A 287 -8.47 -10.55 -35.39
N ALA A 288 -8.40 -10.89 -34.09
CA ALA A 288 -9.43 -10.50 -33.12
C ALA A 288 -9.53 -8.97 -32.99
N LEU A 289 -8.39 -8.27 -32.93
CA LEU A 289 -8.34 -6.82 -32.85
C LEU A 289 -8.86 -6.15 -34.12
N ALA A 290 -8.48 -6.65 -35.29
CA ALA A 290 -9.01 -6.18 -36.57
C ALA A 290 -10.54 -6.35 -36.65
N HIS A 291 -11.07 -7.48 -36.16
CA HIS A 291 -12.50 -7.71 -36.10
C HIS A 291 -13.21 -6.72 -35.17
N VAL A 292 -12.72 -6.51 -33.94
CA VAL A 292 -13.33 -5.58 -32.98
C VAL A 292 -13.33 -4.14 -33.49
N ARG A 293 -12.28 -3.72 -34.20
CA ARG A 293 -12.21 -2.38 -34.83
C ARG A 293 -13.27 -2.16 -35.92
N LEU A 294 -13.73 -3.23 -36.57
CA LEU A 294 -14.78 -3.17 -37.59
C LEU A 294 -16.19 -3.22 -36.99
N LEU A 295 -16.33 -3.53 -35.69
CA LEU A 295 -17.64 -3.57 -35.03
C LEU A 295 -18.20 -2.15 -34.86
N GLU A 296 -19.49 -2.01 -35.18
CA GLU A 296 -20.24 -0.81 -34.84
C GLU A 296 -20.32 -0.63 -33.31
N GLU A 297 -20.62 0.59 -32.87
CA GLU A 297 -20.67 0.94 -31.45
C GLU A 297 -21.63 0.06 -30.63
N GLY A 298 -22.81 -0.25 -31.18
CA GLY A 298 -23.78 -1.13 -30.52
C GLY A 298 -23.24 -2.55 -30.28
N ALA A 299 -22.55 -3.12 -31.27
CA ALA A 299 -21.95 -4.45 -31.15
C ALA A 299 -20.76 -4.46 -30.16
N ARG A 300 -19.98 -3.37 -30.11
CA ARG A 300 -18.93 -3.20 -29.07
C ARG A 300 -19.53 -3.10 -27.67
N LEU A 301 -20.65 -2.39 -27.51
CA LEU A 301 -21.36 -2.31 -26.24
C LEU A 301 -21.92 -3.67 -25.81
N ASP A 302 -22.50 -4.46 -26.72
CA ASP A 302 -22.99 -5.80 -26.41
C ASP A 302 -21.85 -6.75 -25.99
N LEU A 303 -20.67 -6.60 -26.60
CA LEU A 303 -19.47 -7.30 -26.16
C LEU A 303 -19.01 -6.83 -24.77
N ALA A 304 -19.01 -5.52 -24.49
CA ALA A 304 -18.71 -4.99 -23.15
C ALA A 304 -19.66 -5.57 -22.09
N LYS A 305 -20.97 -5.62 -22.38
CA LYS A 305 -21.98 -6.25 -21.51
C LYS A 305 -21.69 -7.73 -21.30
N THR A 306 -21.36 -8.46 -22.37
CA THR A 306 -21.01 -9.87 -22.26
C THR A 306 -19.84 -10.11 -21.30
N ILE A 307 -18.87 -9.19 -21.27
CA ILE A 307 -17.69 -9.26 -20.40
C ILE A 307 -18.04 -8.88 -18.95
N LEU A 308 -18.86 -7.84 -18.72
CA LEU A 308 -18.94 -7.15 -17.42
C LEU A 308 -20.33 -7.10 -16.78
N GLU A 309 -21.43 -7.26 -17.53
CA GLU A 309 -22.80 -7.05 -17.01
C GLU A 309 -23.19 -8.05 -15.91
N ARG A 310 -22.57 -9.23 -15.89
CA ARG A 310 -22.85 -10.29 -14.91
C ARG A 310 -22.10 -10.12 -13.57
N LEU A 311 -21.30 -9.07 -13.43
CA LEU A 311 -20.48 -8.82 -12.23
C LEU A 311 -21.34 -8.50 -11.00
N ASP A 312 -21.32 -9.37 -9.99
CA ASP A 312 -21.93 -9.12 -8.67
C ASP A 312 -20.90 -8.56 -7.67
N ARG A 313 -21.33 -8.02 -6.54
CA ARG A 313 -20.56 -7.28 -5.53
C ARG A 313 -19.23 -7.91 -5.11
N PHE A 314 -19.11 -9.23 -5.15
CA PHE A 314 -17.90 -9.96 -4.74
C PHE A 314 -17.05 -10.49 -5.90
N ASP A 315 -17.51 -10.27 -7.13
CA ASP A 315 -16.83 -10.73 -8.33
C ASP A 315 -15.68 -9.81 -8.70
N ILE A 316 -14.57 -10.43 -9.09
CA ILE A 316 -13.41 -9.76 -9.65
C ILE A 316 -13.55 -9.79 -11.19
N PRO A 317 -13.44 -8.65 -11.88
CA PRO A 317 -13.50 -8.62 -13.34
C PRO A 317 -12.50 -9.59 -14.00
N VAL A 318 -12.84 -10.01 -15.22
CA VAL A 318 -12.02 -10.92 -16.02
C VAL A 318 -10.62 -10.35 -16.24
N ARG A 319 -9.65 -11.24 -16.47
CA ARG A 319 -8.22 -10.87 -16.48
C ARG A 319 -7.86 -10.00 -17.69
N GLU A 320 -8.64 -10.07 -18.75
CA GLU A 320 -8.40 -9.36 -20.00
C GLU A 320 -8.45 -7.84 -19.84
N LEU A 321 -9.11 -7.33 -18.78
CA LEU A 321 -9.05 -5.91 -18.40
C LEU A 321 -7.62 -5.46 -18.03
N GLU A 322 -6.71 -6.38 -17.74
CA GLU A 322 -5.28 -6.08 -17.50
C GLU A 322 -4.57 -5.54 -18.76
N HIS A 323 -5.17 -5.68 -19.96
CA HIS A 323 -4.64 -5.14 -21.21
C HIS A 323 -4.92 -3.63 -21.41
N ALA A 324 -5.70 -3.00 -20.53
CA ALA A 324 -5.91 -1.56 -20.50
C ALA A 324 -5.11 -0.95 -19.34
N THR A 325 -4.20 -0.01 -19.62
CA THR A 325 -3.31 0.60 -18.61
C THR A 325 -3.46 2.12 -18.56
N TYR A 326 -3.34 2.68 -17.35
CA TYR A 326 -3.42 4.12 -17.09
C TYR A 326 -2.26 4.54 -16.20
N THR A 327 -1.69 5.71 -16.48
CA THR A 327 -0.72 6.38 -15.60
C THR A 327 -1.31 7.69 -15.08
N PHE A 328 -1.34 7.85 -13.76
CA PHE A 328 -1.80 9.06 -13.09
C PHE A 328 -0.68 9.73 -12.32
N GLU A 329 -0.70 11.05 -12.25
CA GLU A 329 0.04 11.83 -11.27
C GLU A 329 -0.95 12.45 -10.27
N ALA A 330 -0.81 12.13 -8.99
CA ALA A 330 -1.67 12.60 -7.92
C ALA A 330 -0.90 13.46 -6.93
N LEU A 331 -1.51 14.54 -6.44
CA LEU A 331 -1.08 15.30 -5.27
C LEU A 331 -2.09 15.04 -4.16
N ILE A 332 -1.70 14.27 -3.14
CA ILE A 332 -2.62 13.75 -2.12
C ILE A 332 -2.03 13.89 -0.73
N ASP A 333 -2.87 14.10 0.28
CA ASP A 333 -2.41 14.08 1.65
C ASP A 333 -1.88 12.69 2.04
N GLN A 334 -0.93 12.69 2.96
CA GLN A 334 -0.30 11.48 3.47
C GLN A 334 -1.32 10.54 4.13
N GLY A 335 -2.43 11.04 4.68
CA GLY A 335 -3.55 10.22 5.18
C GLY A 335 -4.22 9.39 4.08
N ALA A 336 -4.44 9.96 2.90
CA ALA A 336 -4.90 9.25 1.70
C ALA A 336 -3.86 8.27 1.18
N TYR A 337 -2.57 8.69 1.13
CA TYR A 337 -1.49 7.85 0.64
C TYR A 337 -1.35 6.53 1.43
N LEU A 338 -1.62 6.55 2.73
CA LEU A 338 -1.58 5.35 3.57
C LEU A 338 -2.70 4.33 3.29
N GLU A 339 -3.80 4.76 2.66
CA GLU A 339 -4.78 3.85 2.09
C GLU A 339 -4.39 3.42 0.66
N LEU A 340 -3.83 4.33 -0.14
CA LEU A 340 -3.37 4.06 -1.51
C LEU A 340 -2.22 3.04 -1.56
N LYS A 341 -1.22 3.13 -0.68
CA LYS A 341 -0.06 2.21 -0.64
C LYS A 341 -0.45 0.74 -0.43
N ARG A 342 -1.69 0.49 0.00
CA ARG A 342 -2.23 -0.86 0.20
C ARG A 342 -2.66 -1.53 -1.10
N HIS A 343 -2.80 -0.77 -2.19
CA HIS A 343 -3.03 -1.27 -3.54
C HIS A 343 -1.69 -1.55 -4.22
N ARG A 344 -1.25 -2.81 -4.17
CA ARG A 344 0.14 -3.19 -4.50
C ARG A 344 0.32 -3.81 -5.88
N MET A 345 -0.77 -4.23 -6.53
CA MET A 345 -0.75 -4.75 -7.90
C MET A 345 -0.71 -3.63 -8.95
N MET A 346 -0.01 -2.55 -8.62
CA MET A 346 0.22 -1.37 -9.43
C MET A 346 1.62 -0.83 -9.15
N THR A 347 2.16 -0.04 -10.07
CA THR A 347 3.41 0.66 -9.83
C THR A 347 3.11 1.98 -9.13
N GLN A 348 3.81 2.27 -8.04
CA GLN A 348 3.73 3.54 -7.32
C GLN A 348 5.14 4.12 -7.20
N THR A 349 5.31 5.38 -7.60
CA THR A 349 6.53 6.15 -7.44
C THR A 349 6.21 7.42 -6.66
N PRO A 350 6.16 7.34 -5.32
CA PRO A 350 5.94 8.51 -4.49
C PRO A 350 7.23 9.36 -4.44
N GLN A 351 7.10 10.68 -4.53
CA GLN A 351 8.21 11.59 -4.20
C GLN A 351 8.57 11.47 -2.72
N ARG A 352 9.68 12.06 -2.26
CA ARG A 352 9.98 12.10 -0.82
C ARG A 352 8.84 12.82 -0.06
N LEU A 353 8.46 12.33 1.12
CA LEU A 353 7.52 13.04 1.98
C LEU A 353 8.19 14.32 2.51
N THR A 354 7.59 15.49 2.25
CA THR A 354 8.14 16.80 2.63
C THR A 354 7.05 17.72 3.15
N ALA A 355 7.43 18.76 3.90
CA ALA A 355 6.51 19.82 4.30
C ALA A 355 6.27 20.90 3.22
N LYS A 356 6.66 20.65 1.96
CA LYS A 356 6.73 21.70 0.90
C LYS A 356 5.47 21.83 0.05
N GLU A 357 4.65 20.79 -0.06
CA GLU A 357 3.48 20.76 -0.95
C GLU A 357 2.18 21.25 -0.28
N GLY A 358 2.31 21.95 0.86
CA GLY A 358 1.17 22.37 1.66
C GLY A 358 0.49 21.20 2.36
N TYR A 359 -0.63 21.50 3.01
CA TYR A 359 -1.42 20.54 3.77
C TYR A 359 -2.90 20.82 3.66
N ALA A 360 -3.70 19.77 3.77
CA ALA A 360 -5.16 19.86 3.85
C ALA A 360 -5.62 20.29 5.24
N VAL A 361 -6.76 20.98 5.31
CA VAL A 361 -7.46 21.34 6.54
C VAL A 361 -8.84 20.70 6.53
N PRO A 362 -9.07 19.65 7.35
CA PRO A 362 -10.38 19.03 7.45
C PRO A 362 -11.43 20.04 7.93
N LYS A 363 -12.59 20.10 7.28
CA LYS A 363 -13.69 21.02 7.62
C LYS A 363 -14.14 20.89 9.07
N LEU A 364 -14.12 19.67 9.59
CA LEU A 364 -14.43 19.40 11.00
C LEU A 364 -13.48 20.09 11.98
N ILE A 365 -12.22 20.34 11.62
CA ILE A 365 -11.27 21.10 12.45
C ILE A 365 -11.70 22.57 12.50
N THR A 366 -12.05 23.15 11.37
CA THR A 366 -12.55 24.54 11.26
C THR A 366 -13.86 24.72 12.02
N GLU A 367 -14.84 23.86 11.75
CA GLU A 367 -16.17 23.93 12.36
C GLU A 367 -16.17 23.70 13.87
N ALA A 368 -15.17 22.96 14.37
CA ALA A 368 -14.96 22.78 15.81
C ALA A 368 -14.23 23.97 16.48
N GLY A 369 -13.85 25.00 15.71
CA GLY A 369 -13.11 26.16 16.21
C GLY A 369 -11.64 25.88 16.54
N PHE A 370 -11.06 24.81 15.98
CA PHE A 370 -9.69 24.37 16.29
C PHE A 370 -8.67 24.75 15.19
N GLU A 371 -9.08 25.51 14.17
CA GLU A 371 -8.24 25.82 13.00
C GLU A 371 -6.93 26.55 13.36
N THR A 372 -6.98 27.52 14.27
CA THR A 372 -5.78 28.29 14.67
C THR A 372 -4.71 27.37 15.24
N SER A 373 -5.05 26.57 16.26
CA SER A 373 -4.13 25.62 16.90
C SER A 373 -3.64 24.56 15.91
N TYR A 374 -4.50 24.12 14.99
CA TYR A 374 -4.11 23.19 13.92
C TYR A 374 -3.04 23.79 13.01
N ARG A 375 -3.27 25.00 12.48
CA ARG A 375 -2.32 25.68 11.58
C ARG A 375 -1.00 25.99 12.27
N GLU A 376 -1.05 26.40 13.54
CA GLU A 376 0.15 26.60 14.36
C GLU A 376 1.00 25.33 14.51
N ALA A 377 0.36 24.18 14.73
CA ALA A 377 1.05 22.90 14.80
C ALA A 377 1.66 22.50 13.45
N MET A 378 0.93 22.73 12.34
CA MET A 378 1.46 22.49 10.99
C MET A 378 2.64 23.40 10.66
N ASN A 379 2.58 24.69 11.03
CA ASN A 379 3.69 25.63 10.82
C ASN A 379 4.93 25.23 11.62
N ALA A 380 4.77 24.79 12.86
CA ALA A 380 5.87 24.26 13.65
C ALA A 380 6.53 23.02 12.99
N ALA A 381 5.72 22.17 12.35
CA ALA A 381 6.23 21.04 11.59
C ALA A 381 6.99 21.47 10.32
N VAL A 382 6.52 22.51 9.62
CA VAL A 382 7.22 23.12 8.47
C VAL A 382 8.59 23.65 8.89
N GLU A 383 8.65 24.45 9.96
CA GLU A 383 9.90 25.03 10.49
C GLU A 383 10.90 23.94 10.87
N ALA A 384 10.47 22.98 11.69
CA ALA A 384 11.33 21.88 12.13
C ALA A 384 11.76 20.98 10.96
N TYR A 385 10.87 20.72 9.99
CA TYR A 385 11.22 20.00 8.77
C TYR A 385 12.32 20.72 8.00
N HIS A 386 12.22 22.04 7.79
CA HIS A 386 13.22 22.79 7.05
C HIS A 386 14.58 22.79 7.73
N GLU A 387 14.61 22.93 9.06
CA GLU A 387 15.83 22.87 9.84
C GLU A 387 16.52 21.50 9.74
N LEU A 388 15.76 20.41 9.89
CA LEU A 388 16.31 19.06 9.79
C LEU A 388 16.65 18.68 8.35
N ALA A 389 15.87 19.12 7.36
CA ALA A 389 16.07 18.73 5.96
C ALA A 389 17.34 19.31 5.35
N GLY A 390 17.86 20.42 5.88
CA GLY A 390 19.17 20.95 5.51
C GLY A 390 20.33 20.04 5.92
N TRP A 391 20.12 19.17 6.92
CA TRP A 391 21.10 18.19 7.38
C TRP A 391 20.80 16.78 6.88
N ASN A 392 19.58 16.29 7.08
CA ASN A 392 19.13 14.99 6.65
C ASN A 392 17.63 15.04 6.25
N PRO A 393 17.32 15.13 4.95
CA PRO A 393 15.94 15.20 4.48
C PRO A 393 15.16 13.90 4.66
N HIS A 394 15.83 12.76 4.86
CA HIS A 394 15.15 11.51 5.18
C HIS A 394 14.67 11.52 6.64
N VAL A 395 15.49 11.98 7.57
CA VAL A 395 15.10 12.12 8.98
C VAL A 395 14.06 13.21 9.17
N ALA A 396 14.15 14.32 8.42
CA ALA A 396 13.13 15.37 8.46
C ALA A 396 11.71 14.86 8.12
N ALA A 397 11.61 13.86 7.23
CA ALA A 397 10.32 13.29 6.81
C ALA A 397 9.52 12.68 7.97
N TYR A 398 10.17 12.25 9.06
CA TYR A 398 9.48 11.78 10.26
C TYR A 398 8.56 12.86 10.88
N LEU A 399 8.94 14.13 10.77
CA LEU A 399 8.19 15.23 11.38
C LEU A 399 6.92 15.60 10.60
N VAL A 400 6.76 15.09 9.37
CA VAL A 400 5.69 15.51 8.46
C VAL A 400 4.35 14.88 8.87
N PRO A 401 3.32 15.68 9.21
CA PRO A 401 1.97 15.21 9.53
C PRO A 401 1.23 14.58 8.35
N ASN A 402 0.22 13.76 8.67
CA ASN A 402 -0.68 13.15 7.69
C ASN A 402 -1.38 14.15 6.76
N ALA A 403 -1.56 15.39 7.22
CA ALA A 403 -2.22 16.44 6.45
C ALA A 403 -1.43 16.89 5.22
N PHE A 404 -0.11 16.70 5.21
CA PHE A 404 0.74 17.22 4.15
C PHE A 404 0.58 16.44 2.86
N ASN A 405 0.55 17.20 1.77
CA ASN A 405 0.42 16.65 0.43
C ASN A 405 1.74 16.05 -0.05
N ARG A 406 1.62 15.02 -0.88
CA ARG A 406 2.73 14.29 -1.49
C ARG A 406 2.36 13.90 -2.91
N ARG A 407 3.32 14.07 -3.82
CA ARG A 407 3.16 13.66 -5.21
C ARG A 407 3.43 12.18 -5.37
N VAL A 408 2.54 11.51 -6.10
CA VAL A 408 2.65 10.09 -6.40
C VAL A 408 2.35 9.88 -7.87
N LEU A 409 3.32 9.33 -8.61
CA LEU A 409 3.07 8.77 -9.93
C LEU A 409 2.60 7.33 -9.75
N MET A 410 1.52 6.94 -10.41
CA MET A 410 0.98 5.59 -10.33
C MET A 410 0.57 5.06 -11.68
N THR A 411 0.89 3.80 -11.95
CA THR A 411 0.49 3.09 -13.17
C THR A 411 -0.22 1.80 -12.80
N LEU A 412 -1.45 1.63 -13.27
CA LEU A 412 -2.32 0.50 -12.97
C LEU A 412 -3.17 0.14 -14.18
N ASN A 413 -3.59 -1.13 -14.23
CA ASN A 413 -4.48 -1.60 -15.30
C ASN A 413 -5.97 -1.42 -14.92
N LEU A 414 -6.88 -1.57 -15.87
CA LEU A 414 -8.32 -1.34 -15.65
C LEU A 414 -8.90 -2.28 -14.58
N ARG A 415 -8.42 -3.52 -14.48
CA ARG A 415 -8.88 -4.46 -13.43
C ARG A 415 -8.52 -3.95 -12.03
N GLU A 416 -7.36 -3.33 -11.88
CA GLU A 416 -6.95 -2.66 -10.64
C GLU A 416 -7.67 -1.33 -10.41
N VAL A 417 -8.02 -0.58 -11.46
CA VAL A 417 -8.88 0.60 -11.35
C VAL A 417 -10.24 0.21 -10.76
N TYR A 418 -10.87 -0.87 -11.25
CA TYR A 418 -12.11 -1.40 -10.68
C TYR A 418 -11.95 -1.67 -9.19
N HIS A 419 -10.95 -2.47 -8.81
CA HIS A 419 -10.72 -2.81 -7.41
C HIS A 419 -10.46 -1.57 -6.53
N LEU A 420 -9.60 -0.65 -6.98
CA LEU A 420 -9.25 0.56 -6.24
C LEU A 420 -10.46 1.49 -6.10
N CYS A 421 -11.10 1.85 -7.20
CA CYS A 421 -12.17 2.83 -7.22
C CYS A 421 -13.41 2.32 -6.49
N GLU A 422 -13.81 1.06 -6.71
CA GLU A 422 -14.97 0.48 -6.02
C GLU A 422 -14.74 0.35 -4.52
N LEU A 423 -13.55 -0.07 -4.08
CA LEU A 423 -13.26 -0.23 -2.65
C LEU A 423 -13.07 1.12 -1.94
N ARG A 424 -12.39 2.08 -2.59
CA ARG A 424 -11.92 3.31 -1.93
C ARG A 424 -12.85 4.50 -2.10
N SER A 425 -13.87 4.41 -2.93
CA SER A 425 -14.97 5.40 -2.98
C SER A 425 -16.01 5.20 -1.87
N GLN A 426 -16.04 4.02 -1.23
CA GLN A 426 -17.05 3.65 -0.24
C GLN A 426 -17.05 4.57 1.00
N PRO A 427 -18.20 4.77 1.67
CA PRO A 427 -18.32 5.64 2.86
C PRO A 427 -17.44 5.26 4.06
N ASN A 428 -16.92 4.03 4.10
CA ASN A 428 -16.02 3.54 5.12
C ASN A 428 -14.54 3.78 4.78
N ALA A 429 -14.18 4.28 3.60
CA ALA A 429 -12.82 4.74 3.28
C ALA A 429 -12.57 6.16 3.79
N HIS A 430 -11.30 6.54 3.93
CA HIS A 430 -10.93 7.92 4.28
C HIS A 430 -11.44 8.92 3.24
N PHE A 431 -12.00 10.05 3.66
CA PHE A 431 -12.64 11.02 2.76
C PHE A 431 -11.69 11.55 1.67
N SER A 432 -10.42 11.81 1.97
CA SER A 432 -9.44 12.18 0.94
C SER A 432 -9.20 11.09 -0.10
N MET A 433 -9.22 9.83 0.33
CA MET A 433 -9.06 8.69 -0.56
C MET A 433 -10.31 8.46 -1.41
N ARG A 434 -11.50 8.71 -0.85
CA ARG A 434 -12.78 8.69 -1.60
C ARG A 434 -12.77 9.73 -2.71
N ARG A 435 -12.36 10.96 -2.39
CA ARG A 435 -12.18 12.04 -3.37
C ARG A 435 -11.25 11.61 -4.51
N LEU A 436 -10.09 11.04 -4.20
CA LEU A 436 -9.14 10.55 -5.19
C LEU A 436 -9.75 9.43 -6.07
N ALA A 437 -10.36 8.42 -5.45
CA ALA A 437 -10.95 7.27 -6.15
C ALA A 437 -12.07 7.67 -7.11
N LEU A 438 -12.97 8.56 -6.68
CA LEU A 438 -14.06 9.07 -7.52
C LEU A 438 -13.53 9.92 -8.68
N LEU A 439 -12.53 10.77 -8.45
CA LEU A 439 -11.92 11.55 -9.52
C LEU A 439 -11.13 10.67 -10.52
N MET A 440 -10.45 9.63 -10.05
CA MET A 440 -9.82 8.63 -10.93
C MET A 440 -10.87 7.94 -11.81
N ALA A 441 -11.99 7.50 -11.23
CA ALA A 441 -13.05 6.85 -11.99
C ALA A 441 -13.68 7.79 -13.04
N GLU A 442 -13.91 9.06 -12.68
CA GLU A 442 -14.39 10.09 -13.62
C GLU A 442 -13.42 10.26 -14.81
N LEU A 443 -12.11 10.35 -14.57
CA LEU A 443 -11.10 10.47 -15.63
C LEU A 443 -11.03 9.22 -16.52
N VAL A 444 -11.15 8.02 -15.95
CA VAL A 444 -11.18 6.78 -16.74
C VAL A 444 -12.45 6.70 -17.59
N GLN A 445 -13.59 7.10 -17.03
CA GLN A 445 -14.86 7.12 -17.76
C GLN A 445 -14.85 8.11 -18.93
N GLN A 446 -14.12 9.21 -18.83
CA GLN A 446 -13.95 10.17 -19.94
C GLN A 446 -13.18 9.58 -21.13
N VAL A 447 -12.19 8.71 -20.88
CA VAL A 447 -11.35 8.16 -21.96
C VAL A 447 -11.82 6.79 -22.47
N HIS A 448 -12.42 5.96 -21.60
CA HIS A 448 -12.89 4.60 -21.92
C HIS A 448 -14.30 4.38 -21.35
N PRO A 449 -15.33 5.03 -21.91
CA PRO A 449 -16.68 5.05 -21.34
C PRO A 449 -17.39 3.70 -21.39
N MET A 450 -17.15 2.84 -22.39
CA MET A 450 -17.88 1.58 -22.53
C MET A 450 -17.51 0.61 -21.41
N LEU A 451 -16.21 0.45 -21.14
CA LEU A 451 -15.75 -0.45 -20.09
C LEU A 451 -15.82 0.20 -18.70
N ALA A 452 -15.67 1.51 -18.57
CA ALA A 452 -15.77 2.18 -17.27
C ALA A 452 -17.20 2.21 -16.70
N ALA A 453 -18.23 2.17 -17.57
CA ALA A 453 -19.63 2.26 -17.17
C ALA A 453 -20.10 1.13 -16.24
N PHE A 454 -19.38 0.01 -16.17
CA PHE A 454 -19.72 -1.12 -15.31
C PHE A 454 -19.02 -1.08 -13.93
N MET A 455 -18.24 -0.05 -13.62
CA MET A 455 -17.68 0.14 -12.27
C MET A 455 -18.81 0.36 -11.25
N ARG A 456 -18.76 -0.38 -10.14
CA ARG A 456 -19.76 -0.36 -9.06
C ARG A 456 -19.44 0.72 -8.03
N LEU A 457 -19.64 1.97 -8.43
CA LEU A 457 -19.40 3.14 -7.59
C LEU A 457 -20.63 3.48 -6.72
N PRO A 458 -20.45 4.16 -5.57
CA PRO A 458 -21.57 4.66 -4.77
C PRO A 458 -22.47 5.60 -5.59
N GLU A 459 -23.79 5.42 -5.47
CA GLU A 459 -24.76 6.29 -6.14
C GLU A 459 -24.67 7.74 -5.62
N MET A 460 -24.91 8.70 -6.53
CA MET A 460 -25.10 10.13 -6.22
C MET A 460 -23.97 10.83 -5.45
N THR A 461 -22.76 10.26 -5.39
CA THR A 461 -21.61 10.90 -4.75
C THR A 461 -20.55 11.22 -5.80
N ASN A 462 -20.28 12.50 -6.04
CA ASN A 462 -19.14 12.91 -6.86
C ASN A 462 -17.98 13.42 -5.98
N TRP A 463 -16.78 13.50 -6.57
CA TRP A 463 -15.58 13.89 -5.82
C TRP A 463 -15.61 15.35 -5.32
N ARG A 464 -16.37 16.24 -5.97
CA ARG A 464 -16.51 17.66 -5.60
C ARG A 464 -17.33 17.82 -4.33
N GLU A 465 -18.41 17.05 -4.19
CA GLU A 465 -19.21 17.01 -2.96
C GLU A 465 -18.37 16.56 -1.76
N ILE A 466 -17.52 15.53 -1.94
CA ILE A 466 -16.59 15.11 -0.88
C ILE A 466 -15.62 16.22 -0.50
N GLU A 467 -15.12 16.98 -1.48
CA GLU A 467 -14.26 18.13 -1.23
C GLU A 467 -14.98 19.21 -0.40
N GLU A 468 -16.17 19.62 -0.84
CA GLU A 468 -16.99 20.65 -0.18
C GLU A 468 -17.46 20.23 1.23
N GLU A 469 -17.78 18.95 1.44
CA GLU A 469 -18.23 18.41 2.71
C GLU A 469 -17.11 18.26 3.73
N HIS A 470 -15.91 17.88 3.29
CA HIS A 470 -14.86 17.42 4.20
C HIS A 470 -13.65 18.34 4.31
N PHE A 471 -13.48 19.32 3.43
CA PHE A 471 -12.30 20.19 3.43
C PHE A 471 -12.68 21.67 3.55
N THR A 472 -11.93 22.38 4.40
CA THR A 472 -11.81 23.84 4.32
C THR A 472 -10.72 24.24 3.33
N GLN A 473 -9.68 23.40 3.22
CA GLN A 473 -8.54 23.56 2.32
C GLN A 473 -8.04 22.18 1.91
N VAL A 474 -7.69 21.99 0.64
CA VAL A 474 -7.08 20.76 0.09
C VAL A 474 -5.57 20.94 -0.09
#